data_AF-A0A355TAK8-F1
#
_entry.id   AF-A0A355TAK8-F1
#
_cell.length_a   1.000
_cell.length_b   1.000
_cell.length_c   1.000
_cell.angle_alpha   90.00
_cell.angle_beta   90.00
_cell.angle_gamma   90.00
#
_symmetry.space_group_name_H-M   'P 1'
#
loop_
_entity.id
_entity.type
_entity.pdbx_description
1 polymer ?
#
loop_
_entity_poly.entity_id
_entity_poly.type
_entity_poly.pdbx_seq_one_letter_code
_entity_poly.pdbx_strand_id
1 'polypeptide(L)' 'MSKNKTPLFFLIAGEASGDYLGARLMQALKIEAGRKVRFVGVGGPRMQAEGIDLLFPQSDLAHMGLFELFFHLPKIV' A
#
# COMPACT_ATOMS: atom_id res chain seq x y z
N MET A 1 15.01 -3.33 29.15
CA MET A 1 15.35 -3.85 27.80
C MET A 1 14.13 -4.56 27.21
N SER A 2 13.41 -3.96 26.28
CA SER A 2 12.37 -4.68 25.53
C SER A 2 12.56 -4.39 24.04
N LYS A 3 13.38 -5.20 23.38
CA LYS A 3 13.74 -5.04 21.96
C LYS A 3 13.22 -6.18 21.07
N ASN A 4 12.14 -6.86 21.47
CA ASN A 4 11.49 -7.88 20.64
C ASN A 4 10.21 -7.37 19.98
N LYS A 5 10.25 -6.15 19.40
CA LYS A 5 9.16 -5.69 18.55
C LYS A 5 9.42 -6.13 17.11
N THR A 6 8.47 -6.88 16.56
CA THR A 6 8.36 -7.18 15.13
C THR A 6 8.24 -5.85 14.37
N PRO A 7 9.09 -5.56 13.36
CA PRO A 7 9.04 -4.29 12.64
C PRO A 7 7.74 -4.20 11.87
N LEU A 8 7.19 -3.00 11.82
CA LEU A 8 6.03 -2.67 11.01
C LEU A 8 6.45 -1.66 9.96
N PHE A 9 6.28 -2.02 8.69
CA PHE A 9 6.49 -1.13 7.55
C PHE A 9 5.15 -0.64 7.04
N PHE A 10 5.03 0.67 6.83
CA PHE A 10 3.86 1.28 6.20
C PHE A 10 4.18 1.56 4.72
N LEU A 11 3.38 1.04 3.79
CA LEU A 11 3.62 1.19 2.35
C LEU A 11 2.38 1.79 1.65
N ILE A 12 2.60 2.66 0.67
CA ILE A 12 1.53 3.26 -0.15
C ILE A 12 1.90 3.09 -1.62
N ALA A 13 1.06 2.38 -2.37
CA ALA A 13 1.08 2.30 -3.82
C ALA A 13 -0.27 2.75 -4.39
N GLY A 14 -0.27 3.84 -5.16
CA GLY A 14 -1.48 4.42 -5.77
C GLY A 14 -1.83 3.86 -7.15
N GLU A 15 -0.91 3.13 -7.79
CA GLU A 15 -1.06 2.61 -9.15
C GLU A 15 -0.54 1.17 -9.26
N ALA A 16 -0.94 0.46 -10.32
CA ALA A 16 -0.52 -0.92 -10.57
C ALA A 16 1.00 -1.09 -10.71
N SER A 17 1.70 -0.07 -11.21
CA SER A 17 3.17 -0.02 -11.26
C SER A 17 3.78 0.00 -9.85
N GLY A 18 3.20 0.80 -8.95
CA GLY A 18 3.56 0.87 -7.54
C GLY A 18 3.28 -0.44 -6.80
N ASP A 19 2.16 -1.11 -7.09
CA ASP A 19 1.84 -2.44 -6.54
C ASP A 19 2.91 -3.49 -6.89
N TYR A 20 3.36 -3.50 -8.15
CA TYR A 20 4.43 -4.40 -8.59
C TYR A 20 5.77 -4.12 -7.89
N LEU A 21 6.17 -2.85 -7.77
CA LEU A 21 7.41 -2.47 -7.08
C LEU A 21 7.31 -2.71 -5.57
N GLY A 22 6.17 -2.39 -4.98
CA GLY A 22 5.90 -2.57 -3.55
C GLY A 22 5.98 -4.03 -3.14
N ALA A 23 5.43 -4.96 -3.94
CA ALA A 23 5.53 -6.39 -3.68
C ALA A 23 7.00 -6.87 -3.66
N ARG A 24 7.81 -6.42 -4.63
CA ARG A 24 9.24 -6.76 -4.67
C ARG A 24 10.02 -6.18 -3.49
N LEU A 25 9.67 -4.96 -3.06
CA LEU A 25 10.25 -4.35 -1.87
C LEU A 25 9.90 -5.15 -0.61
N MET A 26 8.64 -5.56 -0.45
CA MET A 26 8.20 -6.39 0.68
C MET A 26 8.96 -7.72 0.74
N GLN A 27 9.15 -8.37 -0.41
CA GLN A 27 9.93 -9.60 -0.52
C GLN A 27 11.38 -9.38 -0.08
N ALA A 28 12.04 -8.34 -0.61
CA ALA A 28 13.41 -8.01 -0.25
C ALA A 28 13.56 -7.68 1.25
N LEU A 29 12.61 -6.94 1.83
CA LEU A 29 12.60 -6.61 3.25
C LEU A 29 12.44 -7.85 4.15
N LYS A 30 11.63 -8.84 3.75
CA LYS A 30 11.52 -10.12 4.49
C LYS A 30 12.85 -10.86 4.50
N ILE A 31 13.55 -10.89 3.36
CA ILE A 31 14.85 -11.54 3.21
C ILE A 31 15.90 -10.83 4.08
N GLU A 32 16.02 -9.51 3.92
CA GLU A 32 17.05 -8.70 4.58
C GLU A 32 16.87 -8.63 6.09
N ALA A 33 15.61 -8.58 6.57
CA ALA A 33 15.35 -8.45 8.00
C ALA A 33 15.81 -9.68 8.81
N GLY A 34 15.94 -10.86 8.18
CA GLY A 34 16.30 -12.12 8.86
C GLY A 34 15.35 -12.53 9.98
N ARG A 35 14.18 -11.90 10.08
CA ARG A 35 13.17 -12.09 11.13
C ARG A 35 11.79 -11.72 10.62
N LYS A 36 10.76 -12.07 11.41
CA LYS A 36 9.37 -11.67 11.10
C LYS A 36 9.25 -10.15 11.00
N VAL A 37 8.60 -9.70 9.93
CA VAL A 37 8.21 -8.31 9.67
C VAL A 37 6.71 -8.25 9.38
N ARG A 38 6.11 -7.08 9.57
CA ARG A 38 4.71 -6.81 9.29
C ARG A 38 4.61 -5.66 8.29
N PHE A 39 3.57 -5.70 7.47
CA PHE A 39 3.29 -4.66 6.48
C PHE A 39 1.85 -4.18 6.66
N VAL A 40 1.64 -2.87 6.54
CA VAL A 40 0.32 -2.24 6.56
C VAL A 40 0.30 -1.11 5.52
N GLY A 41 -0.85 -0.81 4.93
CA GLY A 41 -1.01 0.40 4.12
C GLY A 41 -1.94 0.25 2.93
N VAL A 42 -1.54 0.80 1.78
CA VAL A 42 -2.35 0.83 0.56
C VAL A 42 -1.56 0.22 -0.59
N GLY A 43 -2.19 -0.63 -1.36
CA GLY A 43 -1.59 -1.25 -2.53
C GLY A 43 -2.58 -2.14 -3.27
N GLY A 44 -2.06 -2.85 -4.27
CA GLY A 44 -2.85 -3.71 -5.13
C GLY A 44 -2.74 -5.20 -4.77
N PRO A 45 -3.20 -6.07 -5.68
CA PRO A 45 -3.24 -7.51 -5.47
C PRO A 45 -1.86 -8.14 -5.24
N ARG A 46 -0.76 -7.59 -5.79
CA ARG A 46 0.58 -8.17 -5.63
C ARG A 46 1.12 -7.91 -4.23
N MET A 47 0.96 -6.69 -3.72
CA MET A 47 1.32 -6.38 -2.34
C MET A 47 0.46 -7.17 -1.35
N GLN A 48 -0.83 -7.39 -1.68
CA GLN A 48 -1.71 -8.25 -0.88
C GLN A 48 -1.22 -9.71 -0.84
N ALA A 49 -0.76 -10.26 -1.96
CA ALA A 49 -0.15 -11.59 -2.02
C ALA A 49 1.12 -11.70 -1.15
N GLU A 50 1.85 -10.60 -0.97
CA GLU A 50 2.98 -10.51 -0.05
C GLU A 50 2.56 -10.33 1.42
N GLY A 51 1.27 -10.29 1.73
CA GLY A 51 0.76 -10.24 3.10
C GLY A 51 0.77 -8.86 3.74
N ILE A 52 0.54 -7.80 2.96
CA ILE A 52 0.21 -6.48 3.51
C ILE A 52 -1.21 -6.47 4.09
N ASP A 53 -1.36 -5.91 5.29
CA ASP A 53 -2.67 -5.54 5.82
C ASP A 53 -3.13 -4.25 5.12
N LEU A 54 -4.00 -4.37 4.11
CA LEU A 54 -4.56 -3.22 3.41
C LEU A 54 -5.52 -2.44 4.32
N LEU A 55 -5.26 -1.15 4.52
CA LEU A 55 -6.16 -0.25 5.26
C LEU A 55 -7.41 0.09 4.45
N PHE A 56 -7.24 0.23 3.13
CA PHE A 56 -8.30 0.40 2.15
C PHE A 56 -7.89 -0.34 0.87
N PRO A 57 -8.81 -1.03 0.18
CA PRO A 57 -8.56 -1.54 -1.16
C PRO A 57 -8.21 -0.39 -2.11
N GLN A 58 -7.24 -0.59 -3.02
CA GLN A 58 -6.91 0.39 -4.06
C GLN A 58 -8.13 0.85 -4.89
N SER A 59 -9.16 -0.01 -5.03
CA SER A 59 -10.43 0.34 -5.68
C SER A 59 -11.18 1.48 -5.01
N ASP A 60 -11.01 1.68 -3.70
CA ASP A 60 -11.76 2.69 -2.95
C ASP A 60 -11.15 4.09 -3.13
N LEU A 61 -9.85 4.17 -3.40
CA LEU A 61 -9.19 5.43 -3.77
C LEU A 61 -9.62 5.95 -5.14
N ALA A 62 -9.88 5.06 -6.11
CA ALA A 62 -10.36 5.45 -7.42
C ALA A 62 -11.75 6.11 -7.37
N HIS A 63 -12.60 5.71 -6.42
CA HIS A 63 -13.90 6.35 -6.21
C HIS A 63 -13.76 7.78 -5.69
N MET A 64 -12.86 8.03 -4.73
CA MET A 64 -12.62 9.39 -4.22
C MET A 64 -12.15 10.35 -5.33
N GLY A 65 -11.23 9.91 -6.20
CA GLY A 65 -10.77 10.73 -7.33
C GLY A 65 -11.86 11.07 -8.35
N LEU A 66 -12.81 10.16 -8.60
CA LEU A 66 -13.96 10.42 -9.46
C LEU A 66 -14.95 11.40 -8.83
N PHE A 67 -15.18 11.30 -7.52
CA PHE A 67 -16.03 12.26 -6.80
C PHE A 67 -15.41 13.66 -6.79
N GLU A 68 -14.10 13.79 -6.57
CA GLU A 68 -13.41 15.08 -6.64
C GLU A 68 -13.51 15.71 -8.04
N LEU A 69 -13.40 14.93 -9.11
CA LEU A 69 -13.62 15.40 -10.47
C LEU A 69 -15.04 15.92 -10.68
N PHE A 70 -16.05 15.20 -10.19
CA PHE A 70 -17.46 15.62 -10.26
C PHE A 70 -17.72 16.97 -9.57
N PHE A 71 -17.09 17.22 -8.41
CA PHE A 71 -17.23 18.49 -7.70
C PHE A 71 -16.42 19.65 -8.33
N HIS A 72 -15.35 19.37 -9.07
CA HIS A 72 -14.48 20.40 -9.66
C HIS A 72 -14.79 20.72 -11.13
N LEU A 73 -15.54 19.88 -11.85
CA LEU A 73 -16.05 20.17 -13.20
C LEU A 73 -16.74 21.55 -13.36
N PRO A 74 -17.56 22.07 -12.42
CA PRO A 74 -18.18 23.39 -12.57
C PRO A 74 -17.20 24.58 -12.47
N LYS A 75 -15.89 24.35 -12.26
CA LYS A 75 -14.86 25.40 -12.31
C LYS A 75 -14.06 25.43 -13.63
N ILE A 76 -14.29 24.47 -14.52
CA ILE A 76 -13.54 24.31 -15.78
C ILE A 76 -14.40 24.67 -17.00
N VAL A 77 -15.70 24.95 -16.79
CA VAL A 77 -16.65 25.42 -17.84
C VAL A 77 -17.19 26.78 -17.46
#